data_AF-A0A8X7MIX6-F1
#
_entry.id   AF-A0A8X7MIX6-F1
#
_cell.length_a   1.000
_cell.length_b   1.000
_cell.length_c   1.000
_cell.angle_alpha   90.00
_cell.angle_beta   90.00
_cell.angle_gamma   90.00
#
_symmetry.space_group_name_H-M   'P 1'
#
loop_
_entity.id
_entity.type
_entity.pdbx_description
1 polymer ?
#
loop_
_entity_poly.entity_id
_entity_poly.type
_entity_poly.pdbx_seq_one_letter_code
_entity_poly.pdbx_strand_id
1 'polypeptide(L)' 'MPVGRHADVGFSSDPPAKFWMKAIPDNVTCTVRAKRIEPTSVFHFWKRSIQLRKAHDVLVSGSYRVLDVPVPAPEEG' A
#
# COMPACT_ATOMS: atom_id res chain seq x y z
N MET A 1 -9.45 -7.89 6.27
CA MET A 1 -8.01 -7.70 5.96
C MET A 1 -7.26 -8.96 6.31
N PRO A 2 -6.43 -9.53 5.42
CA PRO A 2 -5.69 -10.77 5.68
C PRO A 2 -4.45 -10.53 6.55
N VAL A 3 -4.53 -10.95 7.81
CA VAL A 3 -3.47 -10.76 8.82
C VAL A 3 -2.61 -12.02 8.96
N GLY A 4 -3.20 -13.22 8.96
CA GLY A 4 -2.53 -14.50 9.21
C GLY A 4 -3.16 -15.71 8.49
N ARG A 5 -2.72 -16.94 8.82
CA ARG A 5 -3.16 -18.21 8.20
C ARG A 5 -4.25 -18.93 9.03
N HIS A 6 -5.40 -18.30 9.25
CA HIS A 6 -6.57 -18.96 9.86
C HIS A 6 -7.75 -18.98 8.87
N ALA A 7 -8.82 -19.73 9.18
CA ALA A 7 -10.05 -19.80 8.38
C ALA A 7 -10.59 -18.40 8.02
N ASP A 8 -10.40 -17.44 8.94
CA ASP A 8 -10.84 -16.06 8.82
C ASP A 8 -9.72 -15.09 8.43
N VAL A 9 -8.64 -15.62 7.83
CA VAL A 9 -7.43 -14.87 7.46
C VAL A 9 -6.81 -14.08 8.62
N GLY A 10 -7.11 -14.46 9.87
CA GLY A 10 -6.70 -13.75 11.09
C GLY A 10 -7.43 -12.42 11.33
N PHE A 11 -8.60 -12.21 10.71
CA PHE A 11 -9.40 -11.00 10.86
C PHE A 11 -10.32 -11.02 12.10
N SER A 12 -10.89 -12.18 12.44
CA SER A 12 -11.70 -12.39 13.65
C SER A 12 -11.23 -13.63 14.40
N SER A 13 -11.50 -13.66 15.71
CA SER A 13 -11.30 -14.82 16.59
C SER A 13 -12.59 -15.57 16.88
N ASP A 14 -13.75 -15.08 16.40
CA ASP A 14 -15.07 -15.69 16.60
C ASP A 14 -15.44 -16.58 15.40
N PRO A 15 -15.34 -17.93 15.52
CA PRO A 15 -15.49 -18.87 14.41
C PRO A 15 -16.83 -18.89 13.66
N PRO A 16 -18.00 -18.57 14.27
CA PRO A 16 -19.28 -18.53 13.57
C PRO A 16 -19.59 -17.17 12.93
N ALA A 17 -18.70 -16.17 13.03
CA ALA A 17 -18.95 -14.86 12.48
C ALA A 17 -19.02 -14.93 10.94
N LYS A 18 -20.24 -15.01 10.40
CA LYS A 18 -20.47 -14.89 8.97
C LYS A 18 -20.06 -13.49 8.54
N PHE A 19 -18.85 -13.35 8.00
CA PHE A 19 -18.37 -12.06 7.50
C PHE A 19 -19.34 -11.53 6.45
N TRP A 20 -19.59 -10.22 6.53
CA TRP A 20 -20.38 -9.50 5.54
C TRP A 20 -19.80 -9.63 4.12
N MET A 21 -18.52 -9.98 4.00
CA MET A 21 -17.82 -10.24 2.75
C MET A 21 -16.92 -11.48 2.86
N LYS A 22 -16.84 -12.26 1.78
CA LYS A 22 -15.95 -13.42 1.69
C LYS A 22 -14.48 -12.99 1.72
N ALA A 23 -13.63 -13.86 2.26
CA ALA A 23 -12.19 -13.68 2.15
C ALA A 23 -11.72 -13.78 0.70
N ILE A 24 -10.71 -12.98 0.34
CA ILE A 24 -10.14 -12.94 -1.02
C ILE A 24 -9.34 -14.23 -1.27
N PRO A 25 -9.38 -14.85 -2.47
CA PRO A 25 -8.76 -16.16 -2.72
C PRO A 25 -7.24 -16.24 -2.52
N ASP A 26 -6.52 -15.14 -2.69
CA ASP A 26 -5.05 -15.06 -2.56
C ASP A 26 -4.58 -14.86 -1.11
N ASN A 27 -5.50 -14.91 -0.14
CA ASN A 27 -5.21 -14.67 1.27
C ASN A 27 -4.20 -15.65 1.89
N VAL A 28 -3.90 -16.76 1.23
CA VAL A 28 -2.90 -17.73 1.71
C VAL A 28 -1.48 -17.20 1.51
N THR A 29 -1.26 -16.42 0.45
CA THR A 29 0.05 -15.85 0.07
C THR A 29 0.14 -14.35 0.36
N CYS A 30 -0.98 -13.62 0.29
CA CYS A 30 -1.07 -12.18 0.52
C CYS A 30 -1.58 -11.85 1.93
N THR A 31 -0.78 -12.12 2.96
CA THR A 31 -1.08 -11.72 4.35
C THR A 31 -0.05 -10.73 4.88
N VAL A 32 -0.47 -9.90 5.83
CA VAL A 32 0.45 -9.01 6.57
C VAL A 32 1.58 -9.82 7.20
N ARG A 33 1.28 -10.96 7.83
CA ARG A 33 2.32 -11.82 8.44
C ARG A 33 3.33 -12.32 7.42
N ALA A 34 2.89 -12.79 6.25
CA ALA A 34 3.81 -13.24 5.20
C ALA A 34 4.68 -12.08 4.67
N LYS A 35 4.06 -10.95 4.36
CA LYS A 35 4.76 -9.78 3.81
C LYS A 35 5.68 -9.10 4.81
N ARG A 36 5.46 -9.25 6.11
CA ARG A 36 6.39 -8.78 7.16
C ARG A 36 7.69 -9.60 7.23
N ILE A 37 7.68 -10.86 6.82
CA ILE A 37 8.87 -11.73 6.85
C ILE A 37 9.67 -11.58 5.55
N GLU A 38 8.98 -11.43 4.41
CA GLU A 38 9.58 -11.27 3.09
C GLU A 38 10.26 -9.87 2.95
N PRO A 39 11.60 -9.78 2.84
CA PRO A 39 12.31 -8.49 2.85
C PRO A 39 12.02 -7.60 1.64
N THR A 40 11.74 -8.22 0.49
CA THR A 40 11.43 -7.54 -0.79
C THR A 40 9.94 -7.31 -0.98
N SER A 41 9.14 -7.45 0.08
CA SER A 41 7.69 -7.30 0.00
C SER A 41 7.26 -5.84 -0.20
N VAL A 42 6.05 -5.70 -0.75
CA VAL A 42 5.33 -4.42 -0.83
C VAL A 42 5.18 -3.75 0.55
N PHE A 43 5.09 -4.54 1.63
CA PHE A 43 5.06 -4.01 3.00
C PHE A 43 6.34 -3.23 3.33
N HIS A 44 7.51 -3.80 3.05
CA HIS A 44 8.80 -3.16 3.32
C HIS A 44 9.05 -1.96 2.40
N PHE A 45 8.65 -2.05 1.13
CA PHE A 45 8.66 -0.92 0.22
C PHE A 45 7.90 0.27 0.80
N TRP A 46 6.62 0.08 1.15
CA TRP A 46 5.80 1.17 1.70
C TRP A 46 6.30 1.67 3.04
N LYS A 47 6.78 0.78 3.92
CA LYS A 47 7.39 1.19 5.19
C LYS A 47 8.56 2.15 4.95
N ARG A 48 9.46 1.82 4.02
CA ARG A 48 10.61 2.67 3.68
C ARG A 48 10.18 3.98 3.02
N SER A 49 9.22 3.93 2.09
CA SER A 49 8.70 5.13 1.42
C SER A 49 8.03 6.09 2.41
N ILE A 50 7.27 5.59 3.38
CA ILE A 50 6.66 6.41 4.44
C ILE A 50 7.73 7.01 5.36
N GLN A 51 8.75 6.23 5.73
CA GLN A 51 9.87 6.74 6.53
C GLN A 51 10.60 7.88 5.80
N LEU A 52 10.86 7.73 4.50
CA LEU A 52 11.46 8.77 3.66
C LEU A 52 10.59 10.02 3.61
N ARG A 53 9.28 9.87 3.37
CA ARG A 53 8.31 10.98 3.37
C ARG A 53 8.31 11.74 4.70
N LYS A 54 8.39 11.03 5.83
CA LYS A 54 8.43 11.66 7.16
C LYS A 54 9.75 12.38 7.45
N ALA A 55 10.85 11.93 6.86
CA ALA A 55 12.17 12.52 7.05
C ALA A 55 12.39 13.78 6.19
N HIS A 56 11.62 13.96 5.12
CA HIS A 56 11.81 15.04 4.15
C HIS A 56 10.51 15.77 3.87
N ASP A 57 10.35 16.97 4.46
CA ASP A 57 9.13 17.78 4.31
C ASP A 57 8.83 18.16 2.85
N VAL A 58 9.86 18.26 2.00
CA VAL A 58 9.69 18.49 0.54
C VAL A 58 8.81 17.44 -0.14
N LEU A 59 8.75 16.21 0.39
CA LEU A 59 7.88 15.14 -0.13
C LEU A 59 6.40 15.29 0.32
N VAL A 60 6.08 16.30 1.13
CA VAL A 60 4.75 16.58 1.67
C VAL A 60 4.28 17.98 1.25
N SER A 61 5.11 19.00 1.46
CA SER A 61 4.78 20.42 1.31
C SER A 61 5.61 21.11 0.20
N GLY A 62 6.50 20.38 -0.47
CA GLY A 62 7.34 20.92 -1.54
C GLY A 62 6.59 21.16 -2.84
N SER A 63 7.25 21.85 -3.76
CA SER A 63 6.76 22.05 -5.13
C SER A 63 7.18 20.90 -6.05
N TYR A 64 6.33 20.53 -7.00
CA TYR A 64 6.65 19.55 -8.04
C TYR A 64 6.59 20.21 -9.43
N ARG A 65 7.39 19.70 -10.36
CA ARG A 65 7.30 20.05 -11.79
C ARG A 65 7.28 18.75 -12.59
N VAL A 66 6.21 18.55 -13.35
CA VAL A 66 6.13 17.43 -14.30
C VAL A 66 6.92 17.82 -15.55
N LEU A 67 7.82 16.95 -15.99
CA LEU A 67 8.74 17.25 -17.10
C LEU A 67 8.18 16.85 -18.48
N ASP A 68 7.18 15.97 -18.51
CA ASP A 68 6.58 15.42 -19.75
C ASP A 68 5.18 16.00 -20.02
N VAL A 69 5.02 17.30 -19.81
CA VAL A 69 3.81 18.04 -20.19
C VAL A 69 4.12 18.84 -21.45
N PRO A 70 3.34 18.70 -22.54
CA PRO A 70 3.51 19.53 -23.72
C PRO A 70 3.41 21.00 -23.32
N VAL A 71 4.45 21.78 -23.59
CA VAL A 71 4.41 23.25 -23.45
C VAL A 71 3.53 23.76 -24.59
N PRO A 72 2.37 24.40 -24.32
CA PRO A 72 1.61 25.05 -25.38
C PRO A 72 2.48 26.13 -26.02
N ALA A 73 2.49 26.17 -27.35
CA ALA A 73 3.22 27.19 -28.09
C ALA A 73 2.80 28.59 -27.61
N PRO A 74 3.73 29.54 -27.47
CA PRO A 74 3.35 30.91 -27.16
C PRO A 74 2.39 31.42 -28.25
N GLU A 75 1.26 31.98 -27.82
CA GLU A 75 0.30 32.67 -28.70
C GLU A 75 1.08 33.78 -29.43
N GLU A 76 1.19 33.66 -30.77
CA GLU A 76 1.75 34.73 -31.60
C GLU A 76 0.81 35.94 -31.52
N GLY A 77 1.26 37.00 -30.85
CA GLY A 77 0.64 38.33 -30.87
C GLY A 77 1.29 39.23 -31.91
#